data_AF-A0A6G6GK68-F1
#
_entry.id   AF-A0A6G6GK68-F1
#
_cell.length_a   1.000
_cell.length_b   1.000
_cell.length_c   1.000
_cell.angle_alpha   90.00
_cell.angle_beta   90.00
_cell.angle_gamma   90.00
#
_symmetry.space_group_name_H-M   'P 1'
#
loop_
_entity.id
_entity.type
_entity.pdbx_description
1 polymer ?
#
loop_
_entity_poly.entity_id
_entity_poly.type
_entity_poly.pdbx_seq_one_letter_code
_entity_poly.pdbx_strand_id
1 'polypeptide(L)'
;MVQSESGKPATGWVDMGYVDYKFKKCCPFNLQFSVEIPNDNDTIDFATLEDYFVDELKKGCVVHLVARVATDFGFIMDMYIDDAEFASEKLAGLLEDDTKMVEFGCGFNQDPKWKEYKRIVKMVK
;
A
#
# COMPACT_ATOMS: atom_id res chain seq x y z
N MET A 1 6.29 -14.65 -14.02
CA MET A 1 4.88 -14.43 -14.39
C MET A 1 4.08 -15.15 -13.33
N VAL A 2 3.50 -14.42 -12.38
CA VAL A 2 2.73 -15.03 -11.28
C VAL A 2 1.31 -15.22 -11.78
N GLN A 3 0.91 -16.48 -11.93
CA GLN A 3 -0.42 -16.90 -12.33
C GLN A 3 -1.30 -17.00 -11.08
N SER A 4 -2.54 -16.54 -11.22
CA SER A 4 -3.60 -16.54 -10.21
C SER A 4 -4.47 -17.79 -10.36
N GLU A 5 -4.75 -18.49 -9.26
CA GLU A 5 -5.96 -19.30 -9.15
C GLU A 5 -7.04 -18.42 -8.49
N SER A 6 -7.79 -17.75 -9.36
CA SER A 6 -8.99 -16.92 -9.14
C SER A 6 -8.89 -15.56 -8.43
N GLY A 7 -7.71 -15.08 -7.99
CA GLY A 7 -7.53 -13.70 -7.47
C GLY A 7 -7.68 -12.61 -8.54
N LYS A 8 -8.91 -12.23 -8.88
CA LYS A 8 -9.16 -11.16 -9.86
C LYS A 8 -9.08 -9.82 -9.12
N PRO A 9 -8.34 -8.83 -9.64
CA PRO A 9 -8.47 -7.46 -9.14
C PRO A 9 -9.93 -7.03 -9.36
N ALA A 10 -10.66 -6.79 -8.27
CA ALA A 10 -12.09 -6.48 -8.33
C ALA A 10 -12.31 -5.02 -8.71
N THR A 11 -11.62 -4.12 -7.99
CA THR A 11 -11.70 -2.67 -8.21
C THR A 11 -10.43 -2.00 -7.71
N GLY A 12 -9.89 -1.07 -8.48
CA GLY A 12 -8.70 -0.33 -8.08
C GLY A 12 -8.64 1.04 -8.72
N TRP A 13 -7.84 1.91 -8.14
CA TRP A 13 -7.58 3.24 -8.66
C TRP A 13 -6.09 3.56 -8.56
N VAL A 14 -5.65 4.46 -9.43
CA VAL A 14 -4.27 4.97 -9.48
C VAL A 14 -4.35 6.49 -9.53
N ASP A 15 -3.61 7.16 -8.66
CA ASP A 15 -3.47 8.61 -8.70
C ASP A 15 -2.61 9.01 -9.90
N MET A 16 -3.28 9.31 -11.02
CA MET A 16 -2.64 9.82 -12.23
C MET A 16 -2.02 11.22 -12.04
N GLY A 17 -2.44 11.97 -11.02
CA GLY A 17 -1.92 13.30 -10.69
C GLY A 17 -0.58 13.27 -9.96
N TYR A 18 -0.21 12.14 -9.36
CA TYR A 18 1.09 11.97 -8.69
C TYR A 18 2.28 12.22 -9.63
N VAL A 19 2.11 12.00 -10.94
CA VAL A 19 3.14 12.32 -11.94
C VAL A 19 3.54 13.79 -11.93
N ASP A 20 2.64 14.70 -11.59
CA ASP A 20 2.86 16.14 -11.57
C ASP A 20 3.15 16.69 -10.17
N TYR A 21 3.18 15.83 -9.15
CA TYR A 21 3.47 16.23 -7.78
C TYR A 21 4.89 16.79 -7.66
N LYS A 22 4.99 18.09 -7.31
CA LYS A 22 6.25 18.85 -7.32
C LYS A 22 7.28 18.35 -6.32
N PHE A 23 6.82 17.76 -5.21
CA PHE A 23 7.69 17.30 -4.12
C PHE A 23 7.92 15.79 -4.12
N LYS A 24 7.54 15.07 -5.18
CA LYS A 24 7.75 13.60 -5.27
C LYS A 24 9.21 13.14 -5.16
N LYS A 25 10.17 14.06 -5.32
CA LYS A 25 11.61 13.82 -5.08
C LYS A 25 11.95 13.64 -3.61
N CYS A 26 11.12 14.17 -2.71
CA CYS A 26 11.28 14.04 -1.27
C CYS A 26 10.81 12.67 -0.76
N CYS A 27 10.09 11.89 -1.59
CA CYS A 27 9.61 10.55 -1.26
C CYS A 27 10.25 9.52 -2.22
N PRO A 28 11.53 9.14 -2.01
CA PRO A 28 12.24 8.26 -2.91
C PRO A 28 11.91 6.77 -2.70
N PHE A 29 11.16 6.43 -1.65
CA PHE A 29 10.84 5.05 -1.31
C PHE A 29 9.42 4.73 -1.76
N ASN A 30 9.29 3.67 -2.54
CA ASN A 30 8.02 3.03 -2.81
C ASN A 30 7.78 1.98 -1.73
N LEU A 31 6.65 2.09 -1.06
CA LEU A 31 6.13 1.12 -0.11
C LEU A 31 4.94 0.42 -0.77
N GLN A 32 5.10 -0.86 -1.03
CA GLN A 32 4.01 -1.74 -1.41
C GLN A 32 3.47 -2.43 -0.16
N PHE A 33 2.17 -2.36 0.03
CA PHE A 33 1.49 -2.84 1.21
C PHE A 33 0.37 -3.78 0.77
N SER A 34 0.34 -5.00 1.29
CA SER A 34 -0.68 -6.00 0.98
C SER A 34 -1.35 -6.46 2.27
N VAL A 35 -2.67 -6.34 2.35
CA VAL A 35 -3.46 -6.83 3.48
C VAL A 35 -4.37 -7.94 2.99
N GLU A 36 -4.39 -9.02 3.75
CA GLU A 36 -5.28 -10.16 3.59
C GLU A 36 -6.18 -10.25 4.83
N ILE A 37 -7.49 -10.23 4.59
CA ILE A 37 -8.51 -10.39 5.62
C ILE A 37 -9.04 -11.81 5.50
N PRO A 38 -8.92 -12.64 6.55
CA PRO A 38 -9.52 -13.97 6.53
C PRO A 38 -11.05 -13.86 6.38
N ASN A 39 -11.63 -14.74 5.56
CA ASN A 39 -13.04 -14.73 5.13
C ASN A 39 -14.09 -14.69 6.26
N ASP A 40 -13.70 -14.91 7.52
CA ASP A 40 -14.60 -14.90 8.67
C ASP A 40 -14.81 -13.49 9.28
N ASN A 41 -14.25 -12.43 8.68
CA ASN A 41 -14.23 -11.08 9.24
C ASN A 41 -15.01 -10.05 8.40
N ASP A 42 -16.31 -10.30 8.19
CA ASP A 42 -17.24 -9.43 7.44
C ASP A 42 -17.43 -8.02 8.02
N THR A 43 -16.93 -7.76 9.23
CA THR A 43 -17.07 -6.48 9.92
C THR A 43 -16.00 -5.45 9.55
N ILE A 44 -14.92 -5.85 8.88
CA ILE A 44 -13.78 -4.96 8.63
C ILE A 44 -13.92 -4.30 7.26
N ASP A 45 -14.17 -2.99 7.26
CA ASP A 45 -14.18 -2.20 6.03
C ASP A 45 -12.74 -1.91 5.58
N PHE A 46 -12.45 -2.27 4.32
CA PHE A 46 -11.16 -1.98 3.68
C PHE A 46 -10.80 -0.49 3.73
N ALA A 47 -11.78 0.42 3.61
CA ALA A 47 -11.52 1.85 3.71
C ALA A 47 -11.06 2.25 5.13
N THR A 48 -11.64 1.64 6.16
CA THR A 48 -11.25 1.90 7.55
C THR A 48 -9.83 1.41 7.85
N LEU A 49 -9.44 0.23 7.31
CA LEU A 49 -8.06 -0.25 7.44
C LEU A 49 -7.07 0.63 6.68
N GLU A 50 -7.40 1.01 5.44
CA GLU A 50 -6.59 1.92 4.64
C GLU A 50 -6.31 3.23 5.41
N ASP A 51 -7.37 3.88 5.92
CA ASP A 51 -7.25 5.10 6.70
C ASP A 51 -6.40 4.89 7.96
N TYR A 52 -6.59 3.77 8.67
CA TYR A 52 -5.80 3.44 9.85
C TYR A 52 -4.30 3.35 9.55
N PHE A 53 -3.90 2.57 8.53
CA PHE A 53 -2.49 2.43 8.17
C PHE A 53 -1.90 3.75 7.68
N VAL A 54 -2.63 4.47 6.84
CA VAL A 54 -2.19 5.76 6.32
C VAL A 54 -2.01 6.78 7.44
N ASP A 55 -2.93 6.84 8.41
CA ASP A 55 -2.86 7.76 9.54
C ASP A 55 -1.74 7.39 10.52
N GLU A 56 -1.51 6.11 10.78
CA GLU A 56 -0.37 5.67 11.60
C GLU A 56 0.98 6.02 10.97
N LEU A 57 1.12 5.86 9.64
CA LEU A 57 2.32 6.23 8.92
C LEU A 57 2.51 7.76 8.88
N LYS A 58 1.43 8.52 8.62
CA LYS A 58 1.45 9.99 8.62
C LYS A 58 1.91 10.63 9.95
N LYS A 59 1.94 9.89 11.05
CA LYS A 59 2.46 10.39 12.34
C LYS A 59 3.97 10.66 12.32
N GLY A 60 4.72 10.02 11.43
CA GLY A 60 6.18 10.18 11.37
C GLY A 60 6.77 10.26 9.96
N CYS A 61 5.99 9.97 8.92
CA CYS A 61 6.45 10.12 7.53
C CYS A 61 5.41 10.83 6.65
N VAL A 62 5.89 11.43 5.55
CA VAL A 62 5.03 11.97 4.50
C VAL A 62 4.61 10.81 3.60
N VAL A 63 3.32 10.49 3.61
CA VAL A 63 2.76 9.36 2.84
C VAL A 63 1.94 9.87 1.67
N HIS A 64 2.24 9.36 0.48
CA HIS A 64 1.47 9.57 -0.73
C HIS A 64 0.95 8.25 -1.27
N LEU A 65 -0.34 7.98 -1.06
CA LEU A 65 -1.00 6.84 -1.67
C LEU A 65 -1.13 7.07 -3.17
N VAL A 66 -0.57 6.18 -3.98
CA VAL A 66 -0.53 6.33 -5.44
C VAL A 66 -1.35 5.29 -6.17
N ALA A 67 -1.60 4.14 -5.56
CA ALA A 67 -2.49 3.14 -6.12
C ALA A 67 -3.10 2.29 -5.01
N ARG A 68 -4.32 1.80 -5.29
CA ARG A 68 -5.00 0.81 -4.47
C ARG A 68 -5.68 -0.18 -5.41
N VAL A 69 -5.55 -1.46 -5.10
CA VAL A 69 -6.20 -2.56 -5.80
C VAL A 69 -6.87 -3.45 -4.75
N ALA A 70 -8.19 -3.49 -4.72
CA ALA A 70 -8.92 -4.47 -3.92
C ALA A 70 -8.86 -5.85 -4.59
N THR A 71 -8.61 -6.87 -3.80
CA THR A 71 -8.62 -8.28 -4.18
C THR A 71 -9.80 -8.97 -3.50
N ASP A 72 -10.12 -10.20 -3.91
CA ASP A 72 -11.26 -10.96 -3.35
C ASP A 72 -11.14 -11.24 -1.84
N PHE A 73 -9.92 -11.16 -1.29
CA PHE A 73 -9.63 -11.47 0.11
C PHE A 73 -8.93 -10.31 0.85
N GLY A 74 -8.88 -9.11 0.26
CA GLY A 74 -8.09 -8.02 0.84
C GLY A 74 -7.82 -6.86 -0.11
N PHE A 75 -6.66 -6.23 0.06
CA PHE A 75 -6.23 -5.14 -0.82
C PHE A 75 -4.72 -4.99 -0.87
N ILE A 76 -4.25 -4.45 -1.98
CA ILE A 76 -2.87 -4.05 -2.21
C ILE A 76 -2.85 -2.55 -2.42
N MET A 77 -1.95 -1.85 -1.74
CA MET A 77 -1.72 -0.42 -1.86
C MET A 77 -0.27 -0.18 -2.24
N ASP A 78 -0.06 0.75 -3.16
CA ASP A 78 1.26 1.31 -3.42
C ASP A 78 1.26 2.75 -2.97
N MET A 79 2.25 3.10 -2.17
CA MET A 79 2.45 4.45 -1.68
C MET A 79 3.92 4.86 -1.79
N TYR A 80 4.17 6.16 -1.78
CA TYR A 80 5.51 6.72 -1.68
C TYR A 80 5.67 7.43 -0.35
N ILE A 81 6.81 7.19 0.27
CA ILE A 81 7.16 7.72 1.58
C ILE A 81 8.55 8.37 1.55
N ASP A 82 8.76 9.33 2.44
CA ASP A 82 10.06 9.97 2.66
C ASP A 82 10.96 9.15 3.60
N ASP A 83 10.38 8.55 4.64
CA ASP A 83 11.09 7.76 5.65
C ASP A 83 10.63 6.29 5.68
N ALA A 84 11.46 5.42 5.10
CA ALA A 84 11.22 3.98 5.09
C ALA A 84 11.60 3.29 6.41
N GLU A 85 12.51 3.84 7.20
CA GLU A 85 12.91 3.26 8.49
C GLU A 85 11.76 3.39 9.47
N PHE A 86 11.22 4.61 9.62
CA PHE A 86 10.05 4.85 10.47
C PHE A 86 8.86 3.99 10.07
N ALA A 87 8.55 3.93 8.77
CA ALA A 87 7.46 3.13 8.27
C ALA A 87 7.68 1.63 8.51
N SER A 88 8.91 1.13 8.32
CA SER A 88 9.23 -0.27 8.57
C SER A 88 9.12 -0.63 10.05
N GLU A 89 9.63 0.21 10.96
CA GLU A 89 9.50 -0.02 12.41
C GLU A 89 8.04 0.01 12.85
N LYS A 90 7.27 0.97 12.33
CA LYS A 90 5.85 1.11 12.67
C LYS A 90 5.04 -0.10 12.19
N LEU A 91 5.26 -0.54 10.95
CA LEU A 91 4.59 -1.71 10.39
C LEU A 91 5.05 -3.00 11.07
N ALA A 92 6.33 -3.13 11.41
CA ALA A 92 6.82 -4.28 12.18
C ALA A 92 6.18 -4.34 13.57
N GLY A 93 6.07 -3.21 14.27
CA GLY A 93 5.37 -3.14 15.55
C GLY A 93 3.89 -3.48 15.45
N LEU A 94 3.22 -3.04 14.39
CA LEU A 94 1.86 -3.51 14.10
C LEU A 94 1.86 -5.01 13.82
N LEU A 95 2.87 -5.55 13.15
CA LEU A 95 2.99 -6.96 12.77
C LEU A 95 3.33 -7.89 13.95
N GLU A 96 3.78 -7.36 15.08
CA GLU A 96 4.04 -8.13 16.30
C GLU A 96 2.84 -8.13 17.27
N ASP A 97 1.78 -7.38 16.97
CA ASP A 97 0.58 -7.32 17.80
C ASP A 97 -0.28 -8.60 17.64
N ASP A 98 -0.37 -9.40 18.70
CA ASP A 98 -1.12 -10.66 18.76
C ASP A 98 -2.65 -10.46 18.65
N THR A 99 -3.15 -9.22 18.74
CA THR A 99 -4.57 -8.88 18.52
C THR A 99 -4.96 -8.62 17.07
N LYS A 100 -4.04 -8.88 16.12
CA LYS A 100 -4.30 -8.63 14.70
C LYS A 100 -5.42 -9.47 14.14
N MET A 101 -6.45 -8.76 13.68
CA MET A 101 -7.58 -9.33 12.93
C MET A 101 -7.26 -9.59 11.45
N VAL A 102 -6.08 -9.15 10.97
CA VAL A 102 -5.68 -9.20 9.56
C VAL A 102 -4.22 -9.63 9.41
N GLU A 103 -3.93 -10.37 8.34
CA GLU A 103 -2.57 -10.66 7.92
C GLU A 103 -2.13 -9.58 6.92
N PHE A 104 -0.91 -9.06 7.05
CA PHE A 104 -0.41 -8.08 6.09
C PHE A 104 1.08 -8.25 5.82
N GLY A 105 1.49 -7.84 4.63
CA GLY A 105 2.85 -7.80 4.15
C GLY A 105 3.22 -6.40 3.67
N CYS A 106 4.48 -6.03 3.83
CA CYS A 106 5.00 -4.77 3.33
C CYS A 106 6.35 -4.97 2.63
N GLY A 107 6.54 -4.32 1.49
CA GLY A 107 7.77 -4.31 0.72
C GLY A 107 8.24 -2.88 0.51
N PHE A 108 9.47 -2.59 0.89
CA PHE A 108 10.10 -1.29 0.66
C PHE A 108 11.08 -1.41 -0.50
N ASN A 109 10.98 -0.49 -1.45
CA ASN A 109 11.89 -0.39 -2.58
C ASN A 109 12.32 1.06 -2.78
N GLN A 110 13.62 1.29 -2.89
CA GLN A 110 14.13 2.61 -3.22
C GLN A 110 13.90 2.87 -4.72
N ASP A 111 12.92 3.71 -5.04
CA ASP A 111 12.48 4.01 -6.40
C ASP A 111 12.52 5.51 -6.72
N PRO A 112 13.72 6.13 -6.74
CA PRO A 112 13.88 7.58 -6.98
C PRO A 112 13.55 7.99 -8.42
N LYS A 113 13.27 7.02 -9.30
CA LYS A 113 12.90 7.24 -10.71
C LYS A 113 11.42 6.93 -10.98
N TRP A 114 10.67 6.57 -9.94
CA TRP A 114 9.24 6.23 -9.98
C TRP A 114 8.93 5.16 -11.04
N LYS A 115 9.79 4.15 -11.13
CA LYS A 115 9.64 3.02 -12.06
C LYS A 115 8.40 2.19 -11.72
N GLU A 116 8.13 1.96 -10.44
CA GLU A 116 6.98 1.17 -10.01
C GLU A 116 5.67 1.91 -10.29
N TYR A 117 5.58 3.21 -9.96
CA TYR A 117 4.45 4.04 -10.37
C TYR A 117 4.20 3.99 -11.89
N LYS A 118 5.26 4.16 -12.71
CA LYS A 118 5.14 4.09 -14.18
C LYS A 118 4.68 2.71 -14.66
N ARG A 119 5.05 1.65 -13.95
CA ARG A 119 4.62 0.29 -14.25
C ARG A 119 3.14 0.12 -13.94
N ILE A 120 2.68 0.58 -12.79
CA ILE A 120 1.27 0.54 -12.36
C ILE A 120 0.39 1.32 -13.33
N VAL A 121 0.75 2.56 -13.67
CA VAL A 121 0.01 3.39 -14.63
C VAL A 121 -0.15 2.72 -16.00
N LYS A 122 0.86 1.96 -16.46
CA LYS A 122 0.79 1.22 -17.73
C LYS A 122 -0.15 0.02 -17.68
N MET A 123 -0.42 -0.55 -16.51
CA MET A 123 -1.32 -1.69 -16.36
C MET A 123 -2.80 -1.26 -16.34
N VAL A 124 -3.06 0.04 -16.09
CA VAL A 124 -4.41 0.62 -16.02
C VAL A 124 -4.83 1.28 -17.35
N LYS A 125 -3.91 1.48 -18.29
CA LYS A 125 -4.18 1.97 -19.65
C LYS A 125 -4.30 0.83 -20.65
#